data_AF-A0A3M2LY17-F1
#
_entry.id   AF-A0A3M2LY17-F1
#
_cell.length_a   1.000
_cell.length_b   1.000
_cell.length_c   1.000
_cell.angle_alpha   90.00
_cell.angle_beta   90.00
_cell.angle_gamma   90.00
#
_symmetry.space_group_name_H-M   'P 1'
#
loop_
_entity.id
_entity.type
_entity.pdbx_description
1 polymer ?
#
loop_
_entity_poly.entity_id
_entity_poly.type
_entity_poly.pdbx_seq_one_letter_code
_entity_poly.pdbx_strand_id
1 'polypeptide(L)' 'MDAEPVGIADGDPGELADVLEVVHALAALHGVSPAGLEKARAAKAGERGGFAGRVVLRG' A
#
# COMPACT_ATOMS: atom_id res chain seq x y z
N MET A 1 -10.17 -26.84 -11.01
CA MET A 1 -9.79 -25.41 -11.14
C MET A 1 -10.36 -24.78 -9.91
N ASP A 2 -9.70 -25.08 -8.80
CA ASP A 2 -10.19 -24.79 -7.47
C ASP A 2 -9.65 -23.41 -7.13
N ALA A 3 -10.55 -22.46 -6.95
CA ALA A 3 -10.21 -21.13 -6.50
C ALA A 3 -9.76 -21.26 -5.05
N GLU A 4 -8.45 -21.23 -4.84
CA GLU A 4 -7.85 -21.11 -3.51
C GLU A 4 -8.38 -19.84 -2.84
N PRO A 5 -8.70 -19.89 -1.53
CA PRO A 5 -9.19 -18.73 -0.82
C PRO A 5 -8.04 -17.73 -0.72
N VAL A 6 -8.14 -16.60 -1.43
CA VAL A 6 -7.38 -15.38 -1.09
C VAL A 6 -7.94 -14.88 0.25
N GLY A 7 -7.40 -15.46 1.31
CA GLY A 7 -7.65 -15.07 2.68
C GLY A 7 -6.63 -14.02 3.05
N ILE A 8 -7.10 -12.80 3.33
CA ILE A 8 -6.37 -11.60 3.79
C ILE A 8 -5.61 -11.82 5.14
N ALA A 9 -5.35 -13.07 5.54
CA ALA A 9 -5.00 -13.46 6.89
C ALA A 9 -3.57 -14.01 7.09
N ASP A 10 -2.84 -14.41 6.04
CA ASP A 10 -1.57 -15.16 6.23
C ASP A 10 -0.29 -14.32 6.08
N GLY A 11 -0.38 -13.03 5.77
CA GLY A 11 0.79 -12.15 5.71
C GLY A 11 1.76 -12.50 4.58
N ASP A 12 1.25 -13.06 3.48
CA ASP A 12 2.01 -13.33 2.27
C ASP A 12 2.55 -12.00 1.69
N PRO A 13 3.87 -11.86 1.47
CA PRO A 13 4.44 -10.73 0.74
C PRO A 13 3.77 -10.44 -0.62
N GLY A 14 3.18 -11.47 -1.27
CA GLY A 14 2.40 -11.32 -2.50
C GLY A 14 1.19 -10.41 -2.36
N GLU A 15 0.40 -10.57 -1.30
CA GLU A 15 -0.79 -9.73 -1.08
C GLU A 15 -0.41 -8.26 -0.86
N LEU A 16 0.71 -8.00 -0.18
CA LEU A 16 1.24 -6.64 -0.03
C LEU A 16 1.75 -6.08 -1.37
N ALA A 17 2.29 -6.92 -2.25
CA ALA A 17 2.68 -6.53 -3.59
C ALA A 17 1.45 -6.16 -4.43
N ASP A 18 0.33 -6.89 -4.30
CA ASP A 18 -0.93 -6.56 -4.98
C ASP A 18 -1.49 -5.21 -4.49
N VAL A 19 -1.47 -4.95 -3.17
CA VAL A 19 -1.85 -3.64 -2.62
C VAL A 19 -0.94 -2.54 -3.18
N LEU A 20 0.36 -2.80 -3.30
CA LEU A 20 1.30 -1.84 -3.87
C LEU A 20 1.04 -1.59 -5.36
N GLU A 21 0.67 -2.62 -6.12
CA GLU A 21 0.27 -2.50 -7.53
C GLU A 21 -0.96 -1.60 -7.67
N VAL A 22 -2.00 -1.81 -6.85
CA VAL A 22 -3.20 -0.96 -6.85
C VAL A 22 -2.85 0.50 -6.57
N VAL A 23 -1.99 0.78 -5.59
CA VAL A 23 -1.55 2.14 -5.25
C VAL A 23 -0.80 2.79 -6.42
N HIS A 24 0.09 2.05 -7.10
CA HIS A 24 0.80 2.57 -8.27
C HIS A 24 -0.12 2.82 -9.47
N ALA A 25 -1.09 1.95 -9.72
CA ALA A 25 -2.08 2.14 -10.78
C ALA A 25 -2.92 3.41 -10.55
N LEU A 26 -3.35 3.65 -9.30
CA LEU A 26 -4.04 4.88 -8.92
C LEU A 26 -3.15 6.12 -9.08
N ALA A 27 -1.88 6.04 -8.67
CA ALA A 27 -0.94 7.14 -8.85
C ALA A 27 -0.77 7.50 -10.34
N ALA A 28 -0.62 6.49 -11.21
CA ALA A 28 -0.51 6.67 -12.65
C ALA A 28 -1.77 7.29 -13.26
N LEU A 29 -2.96 6.88 -12.81
CA LEU A 29 -4.24 7.50 -13.22
C LEU A 29 -4.29 9.00 -12.91
N HIS A 30 -3.61 9.44 -11.85
CA HIS A 30 -3.49 10.84 -11.45
C HIS A 30 -2.23 11.54 -11.97
N GLY A 31 -1.45 10.92 -12.86
CA GLY A 31 -0.23 11.50 -13.41
C GLY A 31 0.93 11.61 -12.41
N VAL A 32 0.91 10.82 -11.33
CA VAL A 32 1.94 10.80 -10.30
C VAL A 32 2.89 9.62 -10.55
N SER A 33 4.18 9.89 -10.64
CA SER A 33 5.20 8.84 -10.78
C SER A 33 5.45 8.10 -9.46
N PRO A 34 5.98 6.87 -9.48
CA PRO A 34 6.32 6.14 -8.25
C PRO A 34 7.27 6.93 -7.32
N ALA A 35 8.29 7.57 -7.90
CA ALA A 35 9.20 8.43 -7.14
C ALA A 35 8.50 9.67 -6.55
N GLY A 36 7.55 10.26 -7.28
CA GLY A 36 6.73 11.37 -6.80
C GLY A 36 5.81 10.96 -5.65
N LEU A 37 5.21 9.77 -5.75
CA LEU A 37 4.39 9.18 -4.70
C LEU A 37 5.23 8.94 -3.43
N GLU A 38 6.43 8.37 -3.56
CA GLU A 38 7.32 8.12 -2.43
C GLU A 38 7.78 9.42 -1.77
N LYS A 39 8.11 10.45 -2.55
CA LYS A 39 8.42 11.78 -2.01
C LYS A 39 7.26 12.35 -1.20
N ALA A 40 6.02 12.22 -1.70
CA ALA A 40 4.83 12.68 -1.00
C ALA A 40 4.56 11.87 0.29
N ARG A 41 4.79 10.55 0.28
CA ARG A 41 4.71 9.68 1.46
C ARG A 41 5.73 10.12 2.52
N ALA A 42 6.99 10.34 2.13
CA ALA A 42 8.05 10.75 3.03
C ALA A 42 7.78 12.13 3.67
N ALA A 43 7.29 13.09 2.88
CA ALA A 43 6.90 14.41 3.40
C ALA A 43 5.79 14.30 4.46
N LYS A 44 4.71 13.57 4.16
CA LYS A 44 3.60 13.35 5.12
C LYS A 44 4.08 12.64 6.39
N ALA A 45 4.98 11.67 6.26
CA ALA A 45 5.55 10.97 7.40
C ALA A 45 6.40 11.89 8.30
N GLY A 46 7.15 12.83 7.71
CA GLY A 46 7.90 13.84 8.46
C GLY A 46 7.00 14.87 9.15
N GLU A 47 5.91 15.29 8.50
CA GLU A 47 4.98 16.30 9.03
C GLU A 47 4.00 15.76 10.08
N ARG A 48 3.47 14.55 9.87
CA ARG A 48 2.33 14.00 10.62
C ARG A 48 2.64 12.67 11.30
N GLY A 49 3.86 12.16 11.13
CA GLY A 49 4.23 10.78 11.48
C GLY A 49 3.86 9.79 10.38
N GLY A 50 4.61 8.69 10.33
CA GLY A 50 4.32 7.54 9.47
C GLY A 50 3.60 6.42 10.23
N PHE A 51 3.37 5.31 9.55
CA PHE A 51 2.73 4.12 10.11
C PHE A 51 3.68 3.20 10.91
N ALA A 52 4.94 3.62 11.14
CA ALA A 52 5.98 2.82 11.79
C ALA A 52 5.75 2.54 13.29
N GLY A 53 4.75 3.18 13.92
CA GLY A 53 4.38 2.93 15.31
C GLY A 53 3.45 1.71 15.46
N ARG A 54 2.17 1.89 15.13
CA ARG A 54 1.13 0.84 15.07
C ARG A 54 0.08 1.21 14.02
N VAL A 55 -0.27 0.28 13.15
CA VAL A 55 -1.44 0.39 12.27
C VAL A 55 -2.59 -0.35 12.95
N VAL A 56 -3.71 0.34 13.21
CA VAL A 56 -4.93 -0.30 13.72
C VAL A 56 -5.97 -0.27 12.61
N LEU A 57 -6.18 -1.41 11.97
CA LEU A 57 -7.30 -1.63 11.05
C LEU A 57 -8.50 -2.08 11.89
N ARG A 58 -9.63 -1.39 11.77
CA ARG A 58 -10.91 -1.83 12.36
C ARG A 58 -11.83 -2.18 11.19
N GLY A 59 -12.35 -3.41 11.22
CA GLY A 59 -13.42 -3.89 10.33
C GLY A 59 -14.79 -3.54 10.87
#